data_AF-A0A351BCB4-F1
#
_entry.id   AF-A0A351BCB4-F1
#
_cell.length_a   1.000
_cell.length_b   1.000
_cell.length_c   1.000
_cell.angle_alpha   90.00
_cell.angle_beta   90.00
_cell.angle_gamma   90.00
#
_symmetry.space_group_name_H-M   'P 1'
#
loop_
_entity.id
_entity.type
_entity.pdbx_description
1 polymer ?
#
loop_
_entity_poly.entity_id
_entity_poly.type
_entity_poly.pdbx_seq_one_letter_code
_entity_poly.pdbx_strand_id
1 'polypeptide(L)'
;MQPLYRRLGEGAVAFDQRNWQTHILTPAAALIFEALSEIGNGDDPVPMSAALSLLRDELEVDTDTPEMRQVLRSLQEMGILGG
;
A
#
# COMPACT_ATOMS: atom_id res chain seq x y z
N MET A 1 9.32 -10.31 1.16
CA MET A 1 9.30 -10.07 2.62
C MET A 1 8.51 -8.81 2.85
N GLN A 2 7.32 -8.94 3.46
CA GLN A 2 6.42 -7.81 3.66
C GLN A 2 6.96 -6.85 4.75
N PRO A 3 6.70 -5.54 4.63
CA PRO A 3 7.09 -4.57 5.65
C PRO A 3 6.36 -4.83 6.97
N LEU A 4 7.02 -4.56 8.10
CA LEU A 4 6.38 -4.62 9.41
C LEU A 4 5.39 -3.46 9.54
N TYR A 5 4.12 -3.78 9.70
CA TYR A 5 3.03 -2.81 9.77
C TYR A 5 2.54 -2.62 11.20
N ARG A 6 2.31 -1.36 11.61
CA ARG A 6 1.68 -1.02 12.89
C ARG A 6 0.77 0.20 12.76
N ARG A 7 -0.50 0.03 13.13
CA ARG A 7 -1.47 1.13 13.31
C ARG A 7 -1.04 2.07 14.44
N LEU A 8 -1.20 3.37 14.20
CA LEU A 8 -0.97 4.46 15.15
C LEU A 8 -2.15 5.44 15.07
N GLY A 9 -3.20 5.16 15.85
CA GLY A 9 -4.47 5.87 15.71
C GLY A 9 -5.10 5.60 14.34
N GLU A 10 -5.46 6.67 13.63
CA GLU A 10 -6.02 6.59 12.27
C GLU A 10 -4.95 6.35 11.19
N GLY A 11 -3.68 6.62 11.47
CA GLY A 11 -2.57 6.37 10.55
C GLY A 11 -1.85 5.06 10.84
N ALA A 12 -0.70 4.87 10.20
CA ALA A 12 0.15 3.71 10.45
C ALA A 12 1.62 3.97 10.16
N VAL A 13 2.46 3.04 10.57
CA VAL A 13 3.88 2.98 10.21
C VAL A 13 4.14 1.63 9.54
N ALA A 14 4.82 1.67 8.41
CA ALA A 14 5.32 0.50 7.72
C ALA A 14 6.85 0.56 7.67
N PHE A 15 7.50 -0.48 8.18
CA PHE A 15 8.95 -0.61 8.18
C PHE A 15 9.40 -1.63 7.14
N ASP A 16 10.07 -1.16 6.10
CA ASP A 16 10.69 -2.01 5.09
C ASP A 16 12.02 -2.55 5.60
N GLN A 17 12.02 -3.83 5.95
CA GLN A 17 13.18 -4.52 6.51
C GLN A 17 14.31 -4.72 5.48
N ARG A 18 14.06 -4.56 4.18
CA ARG A 18 15.06 -4.78 3.11
C ARG A 18 16.05 -3.62 3.04
N ASN A 19 15.56 -2.40 3.22
CA ASN A 19 16.34 -1.16 3.12
C ASN A 19 16.37 -0.35 4.42
N TRP A 20 15.71 -0.85 5.48
CA TRP A 20 15.60 -0.21 6.80
C TRP A 20 14.90 1.16 6.77
N GLN A 21 14.00 1.36 5.80
CA GLN A 21 13.21 2.59 5.71
C GLN A 21 11.91 2.47 6.51
N THR A 22 11.59 3.55 7.22
CA THR A 22 10.33 3.70 7.94
C THR A 22 9.44 4.66 7.16
N HIS A 23 8.26 4.17 6.76
CA HIS A 23 7.25 4.96 6.08
C HIS A 23 6.13 5.29 7.07
N ILE A 24 5.87 6.59 7.27
CA ILE A 24 4.71 7.06 8.01
C ILE A 24 3.55 7.19 7.03
N LEU A 25 2.48 6.44 7.28
CA LEU A 25 1.29 6.41 6.45
C LEU A 25 0.24 7.36 7.04
N THR A 26 -0.28 8.23 6.18
CA THR A 26 -1.48 9.01 6.47
C THR A 26 -2.67 8.05 6.66
N PRO A 27 -3.79 8.51 7.26
CA PRO A 27 -4.96 7.65 7.43
C PRO A 27 -5.46 6.99 6.13
N ALA A 28 -5.51 7.76 5.04
CA ALA A 28 -5.89 7.22 3.73
C ALA A 28 -4.89 6.17 3.23
N ALA A 29 -3.58 6.41 3.37
CA ALA A 29 -2.56 5.47 2.94
C ALA A 29 -2.55 4.19 3.80
N ALA A 30 -2.88 4.29 5.09
CA ALA A 30 -3.02 3.14 5.99
C ALA A 30 -4.19 2.24 5.55
N LEU A 31 -5.35 2.82 5.25
CA LEU A 31 -6.51 2.09 4.73
C LEU A 31 -6.20 1.39 3.40
N ILE A 32 -5.53 2.10 2.48
CA ILE A 32 -5.11 1.52 1.19
C ILE A 32 -4.14 0.35 1.40
N PHE A 33 -3.16 0.52 2.30
CA PHE A 33 -2.22 -0.54 2.63
C PHE A 33 -2.92 -1.77 3.21
N GLU A 34 -3.86 -1.58 4.14
CA GLU A 34 -4.65 -2.65 4.75
C GLU A 34 -5.49 -3.39 3.69
N ALA A 35 -6.24 -2.66 2.86
CA ALA A 35 -7.08 -3.25 1.81
C ALA A 35 -6.26 -4.04 0.79
N LEU A 36 -5.09 -3.53 0.39
CA LEU A 36 -4.19 -4.27 -0.51
C LEU A 36 -3.57 -5.49 0.16
N SER A 37 -3.25 -5.41 1.45
CA SER A 37 -2.71 -6.54 2.21
C SER A 37 -3.72 -7.68 2.37
N GLU A 38 -5.02 -7.36 2.40
CA GLU A 38 -6.10 -8.36 2.48
C GLU A 38 -6.26 -9.18 1.19
N ILE A 39 -6.05 -8.55 0.02
CA ILE A 39 -6.12 -9.26 -1.27
C ILE A 39 -4.80 -9.90 -1.70
N GLY A 40 -3.71 -9.60 -1.00
CA GLY A 40 -2.40 -10.20 -1.21
C GLY A 40 -2.29 -11.59 -0.57
N ASN A 41 -1.81 -12.58 -1.31
CA ASN A 41 -1.59 -13.94 -0.81
C ASN A 41 -0.26 -14.07 -0.04
N GLY A 42 -0.06 -13.22 0.98
CA GLY A 42 1.04 -13.29 1.94
C GLY A 42 2.43 -13.00 1.38
N ASP A 43 2.96 -13.87 0.52
CA ASP A 43 4.33 -13.74 0.00
C ASP A 43 4.40 -13.06 -1.37
N ASP A 44 3.30 -13.07 -2.13
CA ASP A 44 3.27 -12.49 -3.48
C ASP A 44 2.76 -11.04 -3.49
N PRO A 45 3.45 -10.13 -4.20
CA PRO A 45 2.96 -8.77 -4.41
C PRO A 45 1.62 -8.77 -5.14
N VAL A 46 0.73 -7.85 -4.76
CA VAL A 46 -0.57 -7.67 -5.43
C VAL A 46 -0.34 -7.10 -6.84
N PRO A 47 -0.86 -7.73 -7.91
CA PRO A 47 -0.73 -7.19 -9.26
C PRO A 47 -1.27 -5.75 -9.35
N MET A 48 -0.54 -4.84 -10.01
CA MET A 48 -0.96 -3.44 -10.15
C MET A 48 -2.38 -3.29 -10.72
N SER A 49 -2.78 -4.16 -11.66
CA SER A 49 -4.13 -4.16 -12.23
C SER A 49 -5.21 -4.50 -11.19
N ALA A 50 -4.95 -5.45 -10.30
CA ALA A 50 -5.87 -5.82 -9.22
C ALA A 50 -5.96 -4.71 -8.16
N ALA A 51 -4.82 -4.11 -7.81
CA ALA A 51 -4.77 -2.97 -6.91
C ALA A 51 -5.56 -1.77 -7.44
N LEU A 52 -5.41 -1.44 -8.74
CA LEU A 52 -6.15 -0.35 -9.37
C LEU A 52 -7.65 -0.62 -9.44
N SER A 53 -8.06 -1.87 -9.72
CA SER A 53 -9.49 -2.25 -9.71
C SER A 53 -10.08 -2.12 -8.31
N LEU A 54 -9.41 -2.66 -7.27
CA LEU A 54 -9.85 -2.48 -5.88
C LEU A 54 -10.00 -1.00 -5.50
N LEU A 55 -8.99 -0.18 -5.82
CA LEU A 55 -8.98 1.23 -5.45
C LEU A 55 -10.08 2.02 -6.16
N ARG A 56 -10.32 1.77 -7.45
CA ARG A 56 -11.32 2.49 -8.24
C ARG A 56 -12.74 1.99 -7.97
N ASP A 57 -12.91 0.67 -7.97
CA ASP A 57 -14.24 0.04 -8.02
C ASP A 57 -14.83 -0.17 -6.62
N GLU A 58 -14.00 -0.40 -5.60
CA GLU A 58 -14.47 -0.66 -4.23
C GLU A 58 -14.26 0.52 -3.29
N LEU A 59 -13.14 1.24 -3.42
CA LEU A 59 -12.79 2.35 -2.54
C LEU A 59 -13.09 3.73 -3.13
N GLU A 60 -13.58 3.80 -4.38
CA GLU A 60 -13.89 5.03 -5.11
C GLU A 60 -12.73 6.06 -5.11
N VAL A 61 -11.48 5.56 -5.08
CA VAL A 61 -10.27 6.39 -5.03
C VAL A 61 -9.85 6.81 -6.44
N ASP A 62 -9.63 8.11 -6.62
CA ASP A 62 -9.01 8.63 -7.84
C ASP A 62 -7.50 8.33 -7.88
N THR A 63 -7.17 7.23 -8.56
CA THR A 63 -5.79 6.76 -8.78
C THR A 63 -4.97 7.63 -9.76
N ASP A 64 -5.58 8.55 -10.49
CA ASP A 64 -4.89 9.39 -11.48
C ASP A 64 -4.31 10.67 -10.89
N THR A 65 -4.59 10.96 -9.62
CA THR A 65 -4.00 12.08 -8.88
C THR A 65 -2.48 11.89 -8.68
N PRO A 66 -1.68 12.98 -8.71
CA PRO A 66 -0.24 12.91 -8.43
C PRO A 66 0.09 12.27 -7.08
N GLU A 67 -0.71 12.59 -6.06
CA GLU A 67 -0.54 12.08 -4.70
C GLU A 67 -0.77 10.57 -4.65
N MET A 68 -1.81 10.06 -5.33
CA MET A 68 -2.08 8.62 -5.34
C MET A 68 -1.04 7.84 -6.14
N ARG A 69 -0.53 8.42 -7.23
CA ARG A 69 0.61 7.84 -7.96
C ARG A 69 1.87 7.74 -7.09
N GLN A 70 2.10 8.70 -6.20
CA GLN A 70 3.21 8.65 -5.24
C GLN A 70 3.00 7.55 -4.19
N VAL A 71 1.77 7.38 -3.69
CA VAL A 71 1.41 6.29 -2.76
C VAL A 71 1.63 4.92 -3.42
N LEU A 72 1.07 4.71 -4.61
CA LEU A 72 1.22 3.48 -5.38
C LEU A 72 2.69 3.15 -5.67
N ARG A 73 3.50 4.16 -6.04
CA ARG A 73 4.94 3.98 -6.21
C ARG A 73 5.62 3.52 -4.92
N SER A 74 5.29 4.16 -3.78
CA SER A 74 5.87 3.80 -2.49
C SER A 74 5.52 2.36 -2.11
N LEU A 75 4.27 1.94 -2.36
CA LEU A 75 3.81 0.56 -2.12
C LEU A 75 4.50 -0.46 -3.04
N GLN A 76 4.76 -0.10 -4.30
CA GLN A 76 5.55 -0.92 -5.22
C GLN A 76 7.02 -1.03 -4.77
N GLU A 77 7.62 0.08 -4.35
CA GLU A 77 8.98 0.09 -3.79
C GLU A 77 9.07 -0.79 -2.54
N MET A 78 8.03 -0.78 -1.69
CA MET A 78 7.88 -1.64 -0.50
C MET A 78 7.56 -3.11 -0.82
N GLY A 79 7.40 -3.48 -2.09
CA GLY A 79 7.10 -4.85 -2.52
C GLY A 79 5.68 -5.32 -2.19
N ILE A 80 4.78 -4.40 -1.86
CA ILE A 80 3.34 -4.67 -1.68
C ILE A 80 2.66 -4.84 -3.03
N LEU A 81 3.04 -4.01 -4.01
CA LEU A 81 2.53 -4.06 -5.37
C LEU A 81 3.52 -4.71 -6.33
N GLY A 82 3.02 -5.58 -7.20
CA GLY A 82 3.75 -6.15 -8.32
C GLY A 82 3.93 -5.14 -9.44
N GLY A 83 5.13 -5.11 -10.03
CA GLY A 83 5.47 -4.31 -11.20
C GLY A 83 5.14 -4.98 -12.52
#